data_AF-A0A382U8F6-F1
#
_entry.id   AF-A0A382U8F6-F1
#
_cell.length_a   1.000
_cell.length_b   1.000
_cell.length_c   1.000
_cell.angle_alpha   90.00
_cell.angle_beta   90.00
_cell.angle_gamma   90.00
#
_symmetry.space_group_name_H-M   'P 1'
#
loop_
_entity.id
_entity.type
_entity.pdbx_description
1 polymer ?
#
loop_
_entity_poly.entity_id
_entity_poly.type
_entity_poly.pdbx_seq_one_letter_code
_entity_poly.pdbx_strand_id
1 'polypeptide(L)'
;MKLRRAYLPLVTAIMVPIVAKPEVAKVWARDNLVAWCIVPFDAKKRGPAERAEMVSKLGIKKVAYDWRGEHVATFEQEILQYKKHGIEFFAFWSWHDAIEPLIKKHGIKPQIWR
;
A
#
# COMPACT_ATOMS: atom_id res chain seq x y z
N MET A 1 7.74 78.72 -18.38
CA MET A 1 8.30 77.55 -17.69
C MET A 1 7.49 76.31 -18.09
N LYS A 2 7.96 75.51 -19.08
CA LYS A 2 7.25 74.31 -19.59
C LYS A 2 7.83 73.07 -18.91
N LEU A 3 7.08 72.47 -17.98
CA LEU A 3 7.48 71.20 -17.35
C LEU A 3 7.05 70.03 -18.26
N ARG A 4 8.02 69.34 -18.87
CA ARG A 4 7.78 68.09 -19.61
C ARG A 4 7.70 66.95 -18.60
N ARG A 5 6.55 66.29 -18.50
CA ARG A 5 6.42 65.03 -17.74
C ARG A 5 6.92 63.88 -18.62
N ALA A 6 8.02 63.26 -18.21
CA ALA A 6 8.51 62.00 -18.78
C ALA A 6 7.70 60.84 -18.19
N TYR A 7 7.05 60.05 -19.05
CA TYR A 7 6.41 58.79 -18.66
C TYR A 7 7.40 57.64 -18.90
N LEU A 8 7.77 56.94 -17.83
CA LEU A 8 8.52 55.69 -17.89
C LEU A 8 7.50 54.54 -17.81
N PRO A 9 7.37 53.67 -18.83
CA PRO A 9 6.38 52.60 -18.77
C PRO A 9 6.87 51.51 -17.81
N LEU A 10 6.07 51.23 -16.78
CA LEU A 10 6.26 50.10 -15.89
C LEU A 10 5.95 48.81 -16.66
N VAL A 11 6.99 48.06 -17.05
CA VAL A 11 6.84 46.76 -17.69
C VAL A 11 6.62 45.71 -16.59
N THR A 12 5.37 45.32 -16.38
CA THR A 12 5.00 44.20 -15.51
C THR A 12 5.30 42.88 -16.21
N ALA A 13 6.33 42.16 -15.76
CA ALA A 13 6.61 40.80 -16.19
C ALA A 13 5.53 39.86 -15.64
N ILE A 14 4.73 39.27 -16.54
CA ILE A 14 3.74 38.25 -16.21
C ILE A 14 4.49 36.93 -15.98
N MET A 15 4.70 36.55 -14.72
CA MET A 15 5.10 35.18 -14.38
C MET A 15 3.90 34.26 -14.64
N VAL A 16 3.98 33.46 -15.70
CA VAL A 16 3.04 32.37 -15.94
C VAL A 16 3.42 31.22 -15.01
N PRO A 17 2.51 30.74 -14.13
CA PRO A 17 2.79 29.58 -13.30
C PRO A 17 2.94 28.35 -14.21
N ILE A 18 4.08 27.67 -14.13
CA ILE A 18 4.26 26.36 -14.75
C ILE A 18 3.37 25.39 -13.96
N VAL A 19 2.19 25.09 -14.49
CA VAL A 19 1.35 24.01 -13.98
C VAL A 19 2.01 22.70 -14.37
N ALA A 20 2.55 21.98 -13.37
CA ALA A 20 3.06 20.63 -13.58
C ALA A 20 1.93 19.75 -14.14
N LYS A 21 2.20 19.05 -15.25
CA LYS A 21 1.24 18.07 -15.78
C LYS A 21 0.97 17.03 -14.70
N PRO A 22 -0.30 16.66 -14.46
CA PRO A 22 -0.62 15.62 -13.49
C PRO A 22 0.10 14.33 -13.91
N GLU A 23 0.89 13.78 -12.99
CA GLU A 23 1.49 12.47 -13.18
C GLU A 23 0.34 11.46 -13.34
N VAL A 24 0.32 10.75 -14.46
CA VAL A 24 -0.71 9.75 -14.73
C VAL A 24 -0.54 8.66 -13.68
N ALA A 25 -1.47 8.61 -12.71
CA ALA A 25 -1.47 7.60 -11.66
C ALA A 25 -1.45 6.20 -12.30
N LYS A 26 -0.35 5.47 -12.09
CA LYS A 26 -0.19 4.10 -12.60
C LYS A 26 -0.96 3.16 -11.68
N VAL A 27 -2.28 3.13 -11.81
CA VAL A 27 -3.18 2.29 -10.99
C VAL A 27 -2.69 0.84 -10.90
N TRP A 28 -2.16 0.30 -12.01
CA TRP A 28 -1.68 -1.08 -12.10
C TRP A 28 -0.19 -1.27 -11.77
N ALA A 29 0.51 -0.24 -11.30
CA ALA A 29 1.89 -0.41 -10.82
C ALA A 29 1.91 -1.43 -9.68
N ARG A 30 2.91 -2.32 -9.66
CA ARG A 30 2.99 -3.40 -8.66
C ARG A 30 2.95 -2.91 -7.21
N ASP A 31 3.55 -1.76 -6.94
CA ASP A 31 3.55 -1.16 -5.60
C ASP A 31 2.15 -0.63 -5.17
N ASN A 32 1.23 -0.47 -6.12
CA ASN A 32 -0.17 -0.11 -5.89
C ASN A 32 -1.10 -1.34 -5.77
N LEU A 33 -0.62 -2.54 -6.09
CA LEU A 33 -1.41 -3.76 -6.01
C LEU A 33 -1.38 -4.36 -4.60
N VAL A 34 -2.52 -4.87 -4.16
CA VAL A 34 -2.69 -5.60 -2.91
C VAL A 34 -3.35 -6.93 -3.24
N ALA A 35 -2.71 -8.05 -2.89
CA ALA A 35 -3.34 -9.35 -3.03
C ALA A 35 -4.40 -9.52 -1.93
N TRP A 36 -5.64 -9.79 -2.32
CA TRP A 36 -6.76 -10.00 -1.40
C TRP A 36 -7.46 -11.32 -1.74
N CYS A 37 -8.12 -11.92 -0.75
CA CYS A 37 -8.85 -13.19 -0.89
C CYS A 37 -7.96 -14.39 -1.30
N ILE A 38 -6.64 -14.30 -1.21
CA ILE A 38 -5.73 -15.39 -1.62
C ILE A 38 -5.55 -16.50 -0.58
N VAL A 39 -6.11 -16.34 0.62
CA VAL A 39 -5.97 -17.30 1.72
C VAL A 39 -7.17 -18.26 1.71
N PRO A 40 -8.44 -17.82 1.85
CA PRO A 40 -9.58 -18.73 1.83
C PRO A 40 -9.94 -19.28 0.45
N PHE A 41 -9.52 -18.62 -0.64
CA PHE A 41 -9.84 -19.03 -2.01
C PHE A 41 -8.63 -19.61 -2.76
N ASP A 42 -7.58 -20.03 -2.05
CA ASP A 42 -6.48 -20.75 -2.68
C ASP A 42 -6.94 -22.16 -3.08
N ALA A 43 -7.13 -22.38 -4.39
CA ALA A 43 -7.52 -23.68 -4.94
C ALA A 43 -6.49 -24.81 -4.63
N LYS A 44 -5.22 -24.47 -4.42
CA LYS A 44 -4.17 -25.41 -4.03
C LYS A 44 -4.06 -25.59 -2.51
N LYS A 45 -4.85 -24.85 -1.72
CA LYS A 45 -4.84 -24.88 -0.25
C LYS A 45 -3.44 -24.70 0.33
N ARG A 46 -2.66 -23.78 -0.27
CA ARG A 46 -1.27 -23.55 0.15
C ARG A 46 -1.18 -23.18 1.62
N GLY A 47 -0.11 -23.60 2.26
CA GLY A 47 0.27 -23.12 3.59
C GLY A 47 0.90 -21.72 3.56
N PRO A 48 1.21 -21.14 4.73
CA PRO A 48 1.81 -19.80 4.83
C PRO A 48 3.06 -19.58 3.98
N ALA A 49 4.03 -20.51 4.07
CA ALA A 49 5.30 -20.39 3.36
C ALA A 49 5.13 -20.42 1.83
N GLU A 50 4.35 -21.36 1.31
CA GLU A 50 4.08 -21.51 -0.12
C GLU A 50 3.30 -20.31 -0.68
N ARG A 51 2.41 -19.72 0.13
CA ARG A 51 1.64 -18.53 -0.27
C ARG A 51 2.52 -17.29 -0.34
N ALA A 52 3.35 -17.05 0.67
CA ALA A 52 4.31 -15.94 0.66
C ALA A 52 5.29 -16.07 -0.52
N GLU A 53 5.77 -17.28 -0.81
CA GLU A 53 6.61 -17.54 -1.98
C GLU A 53 5.86 -17.22 -3.29
N MET A 54 4.60 -17.63 -3.41
CA MET A 54 3.77 -17.33 -4.58
C MET A 54 3.56 -15.82 -4.78
N VAL A 55 3.21 -15.08 -3.72
CA VAL A 55 3.01 -13.62 -3.78
C VAL A 55 4.31 -12.92 -4.17
N SER A 56 5.44 -13.36 -3.61
CA SER A 56 6.78 -12.85 -3.93
C SER A 56 7.13 -13.07 -5.40
N LYS A 57 6.87 -14.27 -5.96
CA LYS A 57 7.09 -14.58 -7.40
C LYS A 57 6.25 -13.72 -8.33
N LEU A 58 5.04 -13.32 -7.92
CA LEU A 58 4.19 -12.39 -8.67
C LEU A 58 4.69 -10.93 -8.62
N GLY A 59 5.61 -10.62 -7.71
CA GLY A 59 6.14 -9.28 -7.49
C GLY A 59 5.16 -8.37 -6.73
N ILE A 60 4.17 -8.94 -6.05
CA ILE A 60 3.23 -8.19 -5.21
C ILE A 60 3.86 -8.04 -3.82
N LYS A 61 3.77 -6.83 -3.25
CA LYS A 61 4.42 -6.50 -1.97
C LYS A 61 3.45 -6.32 -0.81
N LYS A 62 2.14 -6.44 -1.02
CA LYS A 62 1.11 -6.16 -0.03
C LYS A 62 0.05 -7.24 -0.05
N VAL A 63 -0.35 -7.71 1.12
CA VAL A 63 -1.46 -8.66 1.28
C VAL A 63 -2.51 -8.08 2.22
N ALA A 64 -3.75 -8.07 1.77
CA ALA A 64 -4.92 -7.95 2.63
C ALA A 64 -5.38 -9.35 3.03
N TYR A 65 -5.19 -9.68 4.30
CA TYR A 65 -5.38 -11.02 4.84
C TYR A 65 -6.86 -11.27 5.18
N ASP A 66 -7.52 -12.03 4.32
CA ASP A 66 -8.83 -12.66 4.58
C ASP A 66 -8.60 -14.05 5.19
N TRP A 67 -9.45 -14.51 6.11
CA TRP A 67 -9.21 -15.75 6.87
C TRP A 67 -10.50 -16.48 7.25
N ARG A 68 -10.35 -17.75 7.63
CA ARG A 68 -11.42 -18.62 8.15
C ARG A 68 -10.89 -19.37 9.37
N GLY A 69 -11.78 -20.03 10.10
CA GLY A 69 -11.44 -20.68 11.37
C GLY A 69 -10.17 -21.55 11.32
N GLU A 70 -9.97 -22.31 10.23
CA GLU A 70 -8.78 -23.16 10.08
C GLU A 70 -7.44 -22.40 10.03
N HIS A 71 -7.46 -21.11 9.69
CA HIS A 71 -6.26 -20.29 9.51
C HIS A 71 -5.76 -19.66 10.83
N VAL A 72 -6.60 -19.60 11.87
CA VAL A 72 -6.28 -18.89 13.14
C VAL A 72 -4.99 -19.39 13.77
N ALA A 73 -4.77 -20.71 13.77
CA ALA A 73 -3.55 -21.32 14.32
C ALA A 73 -2.26 -20.92 13.56
N THR A 74 -2.39 -20.36 12.35
CA THR A 74 -1.27 -20.05 11.44
C THR A 74 -1.03 -18.56 11.24
N PHE A 75 -1.77 -17.67 11.92
CA PHE A 75 -1.60 -16.22 11.79
C PHE A 75 -0.15 -15.77 12.01
N GLU A 76 0.50 -16.28 13.05
CA GLU A 76 1.89 -15.91 13.35
C GLU A 76 2.83 -16.37 12.23
N GLN A 77 2.62 -17.57 11.69
CA GLN A 77 3.43 -18.06 10.58
C GLN A 77 3.26 -17.18 9.33
N GLU A 78 2.05 -16.70 9.03
CA GLU A 78 1.87 -15.78 7.90
C GLU A 78 2.61 -14.46 8.09
N ILE A 79 2.57 -13.89 9.29
CA ILE A 79 3.33 -12.67 9.60
C ILE A 79 4.83 -12.89 9.37
N LEU A 80 5.36 -14.02 9.86
CA LEU A 80 6.78 -14.35 9.73
C LEU A 80 7.19 -14.58 8.28
N GLN A 81 6.38 -15.28 7.49
CA GLN A 81 6.67 -15.53 6.07
C GLN A 81 6.57 -14.23 5.26
N TYR A 82 5.58 -13.38 5.52
CA TYR A 82 5.48 -12.09 4.85
C TYR A 82 6.71 -11.21 5.14
N LYS A 83 7.16 -11.12 6.40
CA LYS A 83 8.41 -10.43 6.74
C LYS A 83 9.62 -10.98 6.00
N LYS A 84 9.78 -12.32 5.96
CA LYS A 84 10.87 -12.99 5.26
C LYS A 84 10.91 -12.64 3.77
N HIS A 85 9.75 -12.46 3.15
CA HIS A 85 9.61 -12.16 1.72
C HIS A 85 9.46 -10.67 1.40
N GLY A 86 9.57 -9.77 2.39
CA GLY A 86 9.38 -8.34 2.19
C GLY A 86 7.96 -7.96 1.79
N ILE A 87 6.97 -8.77 2.18
CA ILE A 87 5.55 -8.54 1.96
C ILE A 87 5.00 -7.80 3.18
N GLU A 88 4.34 -6.68 2.92
CA GLU A 88 3.60 -5.93 3.92
C GLU A 88 2.29 -6.65 4.26
N PHE A 89 2.09 -6.89 5.56
CA PHE A 89 0.79 -7.28 6.10
C PHE A 89 -0.12 -6.04 6.13
N PHE A 90 -0.66 -5.71 4.96
CA PHE A 90 -1.29 -4.42 4.67
C PHE A 90 -2.65 -4.24 5.34
N ALA A 91 -3.47 -5.29 5.35
CA ALA A 91 -4.78 -5.27 6.01
C ALA A 91 -5.13 -6.63 6.60
N PHE A 92 -6.02 -6.62 7.60
CA PHE A 92 -6.61 -7.80 8.23
C PHE A 92 -8.12 -7.66 8.19
N TRP A 93 -8.79 -8.63 7.56
CA TRP A 93 -10.24 -8.65 7.40
C TRP A 93 -10.90 -9.28 8.64
N SER A 94 -11.90 -8.61 9.21
CA SER A 94 -12.71 -9.11 10.35
C SER A 94 -11.89 -9.48 11.59
N TRP A 95 -11.98 -8.64 12.62
CA TRP A 95 -11.18 -8.78 13.84
C TRP A 95 -11.26 -10.17 14.49
N HIS A 96 -10.14 -10.62 15.06
CA HIS A 96 -10.08 -11.84 15.87
C HIS A 96 -9.04 -11.68 16.99
N ASP A 97 -9.38 -12.03 18.22
CA ASP A 97 -8.54 -11.78 19.40
C ASP A 97 -7.15 -12.41 19.30
N ALA A 98 -7.01 -13.53 18.58
CA ALA A 98 -5.71 -14.17 18.34
C ALA A 98 -4.72 -13.31 17.53
N ILE A 99 -5.17 -12.33 16.72
CA ILE A 99 -4.27 -11.47 15.95
C ILE A 99 -3.72 -10.32 16.81
N GLU A 100 -4.45 -9.87 17.83
CA GLU A 100 -4.09 -8.72 18.67
C GLU A 100 -2.70 -8.83 19.31
N PRO A 101 -2.35 -9.90 20.04
CA PRO A 101 -1.02 -10.01 20.64
C PRO A 101 0.07 -10.11 19.57
N LEU A 102 -0.25 -10.66 18.39
CA LEU A 102 0.70 -10.82 17.28
C LEU A 102 1.02 -9.49 16.61
N ILE A 103 0.06 -8.57 16.50
CA ILE A 103 0.27 -7.21 15.99
C ILE A 103 1.39 -6.53 16.79
N LYS A 104 1.29 -6.55 18.12
CA LYS A 104 2.30 -5.97 19.02
C LYS A 104 3.60 -6.76 18.97
N LYS A 105 3.56 -8.09 19.09
CA LYS A 105 4.74 -8.97 19.09
C LYS A 105 5.62 -8.77 17.86
N HIS A 106 4.99 -8.61 16.70
CA HIS A 106 5.68 -8.51 15.42
C HIS A 106 5.79 -7.08 14.87
N GLY A 107 5.21 -6.09 15.54
CA GLY A 107 5.27 -4.70 15.10
C GLY A 107 4.64 -4.46 13.72
N ILE A 108 3.70 -5.31 13.31
CA ILE A 108 2.91 -5.06 12.08
C ILE A 108 1.86 -4.00 12.37
N LYS A 109 1.40 -3.30 11.33
CA LYS A 109 0.39 -2.25 11.43
C LYS A 109 -0.67 -2.39 10.34
N PRO A 110 -1.38 -3.54 10.27
CA PRO A 110 -2.39 -3.73 9.25
C PRO A 110 -3.54 -2.75 9.44
N GLN A 111 -4.15 -2.32 8.35
CA GLN A 111 -5.49 -1.76 8.40
C GLN A 111 -6.46 -2.84 8.87
N ILE A 112 -7.47 -2.46 9.65
CA ILE A 112 -8.53 -3.39 10.05
C ILE A 112 -9.74 -3.13 9.15
N TRP A 113 -10.09 -4.12 8.35
CA TRP A 113 -11.25 -4.08 7.45
C TRP A 113 -12.43 -4.85 8.07
N ARG A 114 -13.65 -4.54 7.61
CA ARG A 114 -14.90 -5.10 8.11
C ARG A 114 -15.87 -5.40 6.98
#